data_AF-F2TZZ8-F1
#
_entry.id   AF-F2TZZ8-F1
#
_cell.length_a   1.000
_cell.length_b   1.000
_cell.length_c   1.000
_cell.angle_alpha   90.00
_cell.angle_beta   90.00
_cell.angle_gamma   90.00
#
_symmetry.space_group_name_H-M   'P 1'
#
loop_
_entity.id
_entity.type
_entity.pdbx_description
1 polymer ?
#
loop_
_entity_poly.entity_id
_entity_poly.type
_entity_poly.pdbx_seq_one_letter_code
_entity_poly.pdbx_strand_id
1 'polypeptide(L)'
;MLYALSTNSGLEGFAAQEVESFLGASDVNTTESFVRFTSECQACDLLNLRTVERAFAGLACLDDSVMATFKERDATECMELIADAITPKAAAAALAAWRNATQNTSNSFEPSFRVSCKRIGGRSKHLRSTDIAAHVGISMRNKLGWRVDLKSYDMEVYVRVEDTFVFVGISLSEQRLTDRKDIVVEGLRGSAAYALAMMAEPRPGDVILDPMCGKGALLFEAHRLCPAALLVGTDMSNAQLRAAAQNAIGTRSSHQAALFKGDARMLPLESASIDRIVCDLPFGKKFGSAKDNRDLYPAVLRECTRVLRPSGRAVLLTSKKQLTTLLTAVHGQELHICRQQRFKLGNTESTAVVVRHRRAGDPVIDPAEAALDARARRKRNKAKRAANARGGEYDDSSKRAKQPAQQAAAAAQGHKQEHEKRHEQEQQHKQDQDQDHEPGRIRLPQRQQRRQQQQQQAQGWGEFLQSSCVLS
;
A
#
# COMPACT_ATOMS: atom_id res chain seq x y z
N MET A 1 -11.53 6.88 11.22
CA MET A 1 -10.35 7.65 11.70
C MET A 1 -9.35 7.81 10.57
N LEU A 2 -8.58 8.91 10.52
CA LEU A 2 -7.50 9.10 9.54
C LEU A 2 -6.23 8.37 10.00
N TYR A 3 -5.63 7.61 9.10
CA TYR A 3 -4.33 6.95 9.30
C TYR A 3 -3.38 7.24 8.14
N ALA A 4 -2.09 7.03 8.37
CA ALA A 4 -1.11 7.00 7.32
C ALA A 4 -0.04 5.93 7.55
N LEU A 5 0.63 5.54 6.47
CA LEU A 5 1.70 4.56 6.45
C LEU A 5 2.89 5.14 5.69
N SER A 6 4.10 4.91 6.19
CA SER A 6 5.30 5.03 5.35
C SER A 6 5.71 3.67 4.82
N THR A 7 6.17 3.61 3.57
CA THR A 7 6.67 2.38 2.94
C THR A 7 7.87 2.68 2.04
N ASN A 8 8.53 1.67 1.46
CA ASN A 8 9.56 1.87 0.46
C ASN A 8 8.95 2.30 -0.88
N SER A 9 9.66 3.15 -1.62
CA SER A 9 9.21 3.60 -2.94
C SER A 9 8.97 2.41 -3.88
N GLY A 10 7.77 2.34 -4.46
CA GLY A 10 7.29 1.24 -5.30
C GLY A 10 6.44 0.19 -4.58
N LEU A 11 6.28 0.27 -3.25
CA LEU A 11 5.44 -0.61 -2.44
C LEU A 11 4.06 -0.04 -2.08
N GLU A 12 3.77 1.20 -2.47
CA GLU A 12 2.58 1.96 -2.07
C GLU A 12 1.29 1.25 -2.48
N GLY A 13 1.25 0.68 -3.69
CA GLY A 13 0.08 -0.07 -4.17
C GLY A 13 -0.15 -1.36 -3.39
N PHE A 14 0.90 -1.99 -2.85
CA PHE A 14 0.75 -3.18 -2.00
C PHE A 14 0.27 -2.81 -0.60
N ALA A 15 0.79 -1.72 -0.05
CA ALA A 15 0.31 -1.18 1.21
C ALA A 15 -1.16 -0.72 1.12
N ALA A 16 -1.56 -0.09 0.02
CA ALA A 16 -2.95 0.24 -0.27
C ALA A 16 -3.83 -1.02 -0.30
N GLN A 17 -3.42 -2.04 -1.07
CA GLN A 17 -4.15 -3.30 -1.14
C GLN A 17 -4.28 -3.99 0.23
N GLU A 18 -3.23 -3.98 1.05
CA GLU A 18 -3.29 -4.52 2.41
C GLU A 18 -4.32 -3.80 3.27
N VAL A 19 -4.33 -2.46 3.30
CA VAL A 19 -5.28 -1.73 4.16
C VAL A 19 -6.72 -1.83 3.66
N GLU A 20 -6.94 -1.88 2.35
CA GLU A 20 -8.27 -2.11 1.78
C GLU A 20 -8.80 -3.49 2.17
N SER A 21 -7.97 -4.52 2.02
CA SER A 21 -8.40 -5.92 2.25
C SER A 21 -8.47 -6.30 3.72
N PHE A 22 -7.52 -5.83 4.54
CA PHE A 22 -7.36 -6.26 5.93
C PHE A 22 -8.03 -5.31 6.92
N LEU A 23 -8.08 -4.01 6.61
CA LEU A 23 -8.54 -2.97 7.54
C LEU A 23 -9.83 -2.28 7.08
N GLY A 24 -10.44 -2.72 5.97
CA GLY A 24 -11.64 -2.10 5.41
C GLY A 24 -11.44 -0.61 5.12
N ALA A 25 -10.25 -0.24 4.64
CA ALA A 25 -9.90 1.16 4.42
C ALA A 25 -10.71 1.81 3.29
N SER A 26 -11.08 3.08 3.50
CA SER A 26 -11.66 3.98 2.51
C SER A 26 -10.73 5.18 2.27
N ASP A 27 -11.05 6.01 1.26
CA ASP A 27 -10.30 7.22 0.90
C ASP A 27 -8.78 7.01 0.73
N VAL A 28 -8.39 5.85 0.20
CA VAL A 28 -6.98 5.45 0.09
C VAL A 28 -6.28 6.31 -0.94
N ASN A 29 -5.28 7.07 -0.48
CA ASN A 29 -4.53 8.03 -1.26
C ASN A 29 -3.02 7.74 -1.15
N THR A 30 -2.39 7.43 -2.28
CA THR A 30 -0.97 7.04 -2.33
C THR A 30 -0.11 8.14 -2.95
N THR A 31 0.99 8.50 -2.29
CA THR A 31 2.12 9.24 -2.87
C THR A 31 3.40 8.45 -2.68
N GLU A 32 4.51 8.85 -3.31
CA GLU A 32 5.76 8.09 -3.22
C GLU A 32 6.15 7.85 -1.75
N SER A 33 6.34 6.59 -1.36
CA SER A 33 6.64 6.10 0.00
C SER A 33 5.59 6.38 1.08
N PHE A 34 4.35 6.75 0.72
CA PHE A 34 3.33 7.15 1.69
C PHE A 34 1.91 6.80 1.27
N VAL A 35 1.13 6.27 2.20
CA VAL A 35 -0.29 5.94 1.99
C VAL A 35 -1.10 6.61 3.09
N ARG A 36 -2.13 7.38 2.74
CA ARG A 36 -3.10 7.98 3.67
C ARG A 36 -4.45 7.33 3.42
N PHE A 37 -5.22 7.07 4.46
CA PHE A 37 -6.52 6.41 4.33
C PHE A 37 -7.40 6.65 5.56
N THR A 38 -8.69 6.37 5.43
CA THR A 38 -9.64 6.35 6.53
C THR A 38 -10.03 4.91 6.86
N SER A 39 -10.16 4.58 8.14
CA SER A 39 -10.62 3.25 8.59
C SER A 39 -11.19 3.32 10.02
N GLU A 40 -12.06 2.37 10.36
CA GLU A 40 -12.60 2.13 11.70
C GLU A 40 -11.90 0.96 12.44
N CYS A 41 -10.79 0.44 11.88
CA CYS A 41 -10.01 -0.62 12.51
C CYS A 41 -9.42 -0.22 13.88
N GLN A 42 -9.06 -1.24 14.67
CA GLN A 42 -8.27 -1.01 15.87
C GLN A 42 -6.84 -0.65 15.48
N ALA A 43 -6.24 0.30 16.20
CA ALA A 43 -4.92 0.81 15.86
C ALA A 43 -3.82 -0.26 15.94
N CYS A 44 -3.97 -1.26 16.81
CA CYS A 44 -3.09 -2.42 16.89
C CYS A 44 -3.10 -3.28 15.62
N ASP A 45 -4.18 -3.29 14.84
CA ASP A 45 -4.27 -4.07 13.61
C ASP A 45 -3.31 -3.54 12.53
N LEU A 46 -3.02 -2.23 12.53
CA LEU A 46 -2.02 -1.63 11.63
C LEU A 46 -0.61 -2.19 11.86
N LEU A 47 -0.32 -2.72 13.06
CA LEU A 47 0.99 -3.29 13.38
C LEU A 47 1.20 -4.68 12.76
N ASN A 48 0.13 -5.29 12.22
CA ASN A 48 0.19 -6.57 11.52
C ASN A 48 0.48 -6.44 10.02
N LEU A 49 0.44 -5.22 9.49
CA LEU A 49 0.75 -4.92 8.09
C LEU A 49 2.22 -5.28 7.76
N ARG A 50 2.44 -5.78 6.55
CA ARG A 50 3.72 -6.41 6.17
C ARG A 50 4.50 -5.57 5.17
N THR A 51 3.84 -4.86 4.27
CA THR A 51 4.51 -4.02 3.24
C THR A 51 4.90 -2.63 3.73
N VAL A 52 4.66 -2.32 5.00
CA VAL A 52 4.84 -0.98 5.58
C VAL A 52 6.05 -0.90 6.51
N GLU A 53 6.61 0.30 6.65
CA GLU A 53 7.70 0.60 7.59
C GLU A 53 7.20 1.17 8.91
N ARG A 54 6.24 2.10 8.87
CA ARG A 54 5.65 2.74 10.07
C ARG A 54 4.19 3.05 9.81
N ALA A 55 3.39 3.00 10.87
CA ALA A 55 2.00 3.43 10.87
C ALA A 55 1.81 4.68 11.76
N PHE A 56 0.84 5.51 11.39
CA PHE A 56 0.57 6.79 12.05
C PHE A 56 -0.94 6.98 12.23
N ALA A 57 -1.35 7.42 13.42
CA ALA A 57 -2.68 7.96 13.69
C ALA A 57 -2.71 9.45 13.34
N GLY A 58 -3.64 9.87 12.49
CA GLY A 58 -3.74 11.24 11.99
C GLY A 58 -4.19 12.24 13.05
N LEU A 59 -3.44 13.34 13.17
CA LEU A 59 -3.78 14.53 13.94
C LEU A 59 -4.41 15.61 13.05
N ALA A 60 -3.88 15.76 11.83
CA ALA A 60 -4.36 16.72 10.85
C ALA A 60 -3.93 16.30 9.44
N CYS A 61 -4.71 16.72 8.44
CA CYS A 61 -4.33 16.64 7.05
C CYS A 61 -4.78 17.90 6.31
N LEU A 62 -3.83 18.67 5.80
CA LEU A 62 -4.08 19.81 4.92
C LEU A 62 -3.96 19.32 3.47
N ASP A 63 -4.85 19.76 2.60
CA ASP A 63 -4.91 19.32 1.21
C ASP A 63 -4.18 20.28 0.24
N ASP A 64 -4.34 20.04 -1.05
CA ASP A 64 -3.68 20.80 -2.12
C ASP A 64 -4.12 22.27 -2.14
N SER A 65 -5.36 22.57 -1.69
CA SER A 65 -5.89 23.94 -1.67
C SER A 65 -5.10 24.82 -0.70
N VAL A 66 -4.74 24.28 0.47
CA VAL A 66 -3.90 24.97 1.44
C VAL A 66 -2.47 25.05 0.93
N MET A 67 -1.95 23.93 0.39
CA MET A 67 -0.57 23.86 -0.10
C MET A 67 -0.29 24.78 -1.29
N ALA A 68 -1.30 25.10 -2.09
CA ALA A 68 -1.17 26.06 -3.18
C ALA A 68 -0.76 27.46 -2.68
N THR A 69 -1.18 27.83 -1.47
CA THR A 69 -0.90 29.16 -0.88
C THR A 69 0.48 29.28 -0.23
N PHE A 70 1.17 28.17 0.03
CA PHE A 70 2.43 28.17 0.81
C PHE A 70 3.55 29.01 0.18
N LYS A 71 3.58 29.15 -1.16
CA LYS A 71 4.63 29.94 -1.82
C LYS A 71 4.45 31.45 -1.67
N GLU A 72 3.23 31.89 -1.40
CA GLU A 72 2.84 33.30 -1.35
C GLU A 72 2.81 33.83 0.09
N ARG A 73 2.85 32.91 1.06
CA ARG A 73 2.86 33.17 2.50
C ARG A 73 4.27 33.25 3.03
N ASP A 74 4.42 33.95 4.15
CA ASP A 74 5.68 33.87 4.89
C ASP A 74 5.82 32.53 5.63
N ALA A 75 7.03 32.28 6.15
CA ALA A 75 7.32 31.02 6.81
C ALA A 75 6.50 30.80 8.08
N THR A 76 6.22 31.85 8.84
CA THR A 76 5.47 31.80 10.10
C THR A 76 4.02 31.45 9.83
N GLU A 77 3.38 32.14 8.88
CA GLU A 77 2.00 31.86 8.46
C GLU A 77 1.82 30.40 8.02
N CYS A 78 2.78 29.87 7.24
CA CYS A 78 2.73 28.46 6.82
C CYS A 78 2.81 27.49 8.01
N MET A 79 3.65 27.78 9.01
CA MET A 79 3.80 26.95 10.21
C MET A 79 2.58 27.04 11.12
N GLU A 80 1.98 28.22 11.24
CA GLU A 80 0.73 28.45 11.97
C GLU A 80 -0.41 27.65 11.36
N LEU A 81 -0.57 27.65 10.03
CA LEU A 81 -1.58 26.83 9.34
C LEU A 81 -1.45 25.33 9.66
N ILE A 82 -0.22 24.80 9.71
CA ILE A 82 0.02 23.40 10.07
C ILE A 82 -0.37 23.15 11.53
N ALA A 83 0.02 24.05 12.42
CA ALA A 83 -0.21 23.93 13.85
C ALA A 83 -1.69 24.13 14.24
N ASP A 84 -2.42 24.97 13.51
CA ASP A 84 -3.85 25.26 13.73
C ASP A 84 -4.77 24.17 13.24
N ALA A 85 -4.34 23.38 12.26
CA ALA A 85 -5.06 22.19 11.83
C ALA A 85 -5.16 21.11 12.93
N ILE A 86 -4.29 21.14 13.95
CA ILE A 86 -4.28 20.17 15.04
C ILE A 86 -5.31 20.59 16.10
N THR A 87 -6.41 19.83 16.17
CA THR A 87 -7.49 20.09 17.13
C THR A 87 -7.38 19.20 18.38
N PRO A 88 -7.86 19.66 19.56
CA PRO A 88 -7.92 18.81 20.76
C PRO A 88 -8.69 17.51 20.56
N LYS A 89 -9.76 17.53 19.75
CA LYS A 89 -10.55 16.34 19.42
C LYS A 89 -9.73 15.32 18.61
N ALA A 90 -9.02 15.77 17.58
CA ALA A 90 -8.16 14.89 16.79
C ALA A 90 -6.98 14.36 17.62
N ALA A 91 -6.40 15.20 18.49
CA ALA A 91 -5.35 14.79 19.41
C ALA A 91 -5.81 13.71 20.40
N ALA A 92 -7.00 13.84 20.98
CA ALA A 92 -7.57 12.83 21.86
C ALA A 92 -7.78 11.48 21.14
N ALA A 93 -8.30 11.51 19.91
CA ALA A 93 -8.48 10.29 19.10
C ALA A 93 -7.15 9.64 18.71
N ALA A 94 -6.16 10.43 18.27
CA ALA A 94 -4.83 9.94 17.94
C ALA A 94 -4.10 9.35 19.15
N LEU A 95 -4.24 9.98 20.33
CA LEU A 95 -3.69 9.46 21.58
C LEU A 95 -4.34 8.13 21.98
N ALA A 96 -5.66 8.00 21.83
CA ALA A 96 -6.37 6.75 22.10
C ALA A 96 -5.88 5.62 21.16
N ALA A 97 -5.69 5.91 19.87
CA ALA A 97 -5.13 4.96 18.92
C ALA A 97 -3.68 4.57 19.28
N TRP A 98 -2.85 5.54 19.68
CA TRP A 98 -1.49 5.23 20.15
C TRP A 98 -1.48 4.32 21.38
N ARG A 99 -2.33 4.60 22.38
CA ARG A 99 -2.47 3.74 23.58
C ARG A 99 -2.93 2.33 23.21
N ASN A 100 -3.89 2.20 22.30
CA ASN A 100 -4.33 0.90 21.79
C ASN A 100 -3.20 0.14 21.09
N ALA A 101 -2.45 0.79 20.19
CA ALA A 101 -1.36 0.17 19.46
C ALA A 101 -0.17 -0.24 20.36
N THR A 102 0.14 0.58 21.37
CA THR A 102 1.25 0.32 22.30
C THR A 102 0.87 -0.53 23.50
N GLN A 103 -0.41 -0.92 23.62
CA GLN A 103 -0.98 -1.56 24.82
C GLN A 103 -0.68 -0.77 26.11
N ASN A 104 -0.56 0.55 26.00
CA ASN A 104 -0.25 1.40 27.12
C ASN A 104 -1.51 1.66 27.95
N THR A 105 -1.60 0.95 29.08
CA THR A 105 -2.70 1.06 30.06
C THR A 105 -2.43 2.11 31.13
N SER A 106 -1.29 2.82 31.06
CA SER A 106 -0.95 3.86 32.03
C SER A 106 -1.95 5.01 31.94
N ASN A 107 -2.60 5.28 33.07
CA ASN A 107 -3.37 6.49 33.30
C ASN A 107 -2.48 7.73 33.55
N SER A 108 -1.16 7.63 33.30
CA SER A 108 -0.22 8.72 33.54
C SER A 108 -0.66 10.00 32.85
N PHE A 109 -0.56 11.08 33.63
CA PHE A 109 -0.68 12.46 33.20
C PHE A 109 0.13 12.70 31.92
N GLU A 110 -0.51 13.37 30.96
CA GLU A 110 0.02 13.97 29.72
C GLU A 110 1.30 13.35 29.12
N PRO A 111 1.21 12.70 27.94
CA PRO A 111 2.38 12.05 27.34
C PRO A 111 3.45 13.07 26.95
N SER A 112 4.72 12.66 27.06
CA SER A 112 5.82 13.40 26.47
C SER A 112 6.00 13.04 24.99
N PHE A 113 6.39 14.02 24.18
CA PHE A 113 6.54 13.80 22.74
C PHE A 113 7.69 14.59 22.14
N ARG A 114 8.18 14.10 21.00
CA ARG A 114 8.99 14.89 20.08
C ARG A 114 8.24 15.13 18.77
N VAL A 115 8.65 16.16 18.03
CA VAL A 115 8.19 16.38 16.65
C VAL A 115 9.32 16.08 15.67
N SER A 116 9.00 15.36 14.60
CA SER A 116 9.91 15.10 13.48
C SER A 116 9.25 15.50 12.19
N CYS A 117 10.00 16.16 11.29
CA CYS A 117 9.45 16.68 10.04
C CYS A 117 10.24 16.20 8.83
N LYS A 118 9.53 15.67 7.83
CA LYS A 118 10.06 15.34 6.51
C LYS A 118 9.37 16.18 5.46
N ARG A 119 10.15 16.87 4.63
CA ARG A 119 9.64 17.67 3.51
C ARG A 119 10.07 17.05 2.19
N ILE A 120 9.16 17.00 1.23
CA ILE A 120 9.37 16.48 -0.11
C ILE A 120 8.71 17.47 -1.08
N GLY A 121 9.35 17.71 -2.22
CA GLY A 121 8.81 18.60 -3.25
C GLY A 121 9.37 20.03 -3.20
N GLY A 122 8.73 20.91 -3.95
CA GLY A 122 9.18 22.27 -4.23
C GLY A 122 8.45 23.40 -3.50
N ARG A 123 7.21 23.20 -3.02
CA ARG A 123 6.35 24.28 -2.49
C ARG A 123 6.76 24.73 -1.09
N SER A 124 7.36 23.85 -0.29
CA SER A 124 7.86 24.18 1.06
C SER A 124 9.36 24.47 1.11
N LYS A 125 10.02 24.77 -0.02
CA LYS A 125 11.48 24.95 -0.09
C LYS A 125 12.05 26.07 0.78
N HIS A 126 11.27 27.13 1.01
CA HIS A 126 11.65 28.26 1.85
C HIS A 126 11.51 27.95 3.36
N LEU A 127 10.89 26.82 3.73
CA LEU A 127 10.75 26.37 5.11
C LEU A 127 11.88 25.42 5.51
N ARG A 128 12.29 25.46 6.79
CA ARG A 128 13.17 24.46 7.37
C ARG A 128 12.36 23.45 8.18
N SER A 129 12.69 22.16 8.04
CA SER A 129 11.97 21.09 8.74
C SER A 129 12.06 21.22 10.27
N THR A 130 13.18 21.77 10.76
CA THR A 130 13.40 22.04 12.19
C THR A 130 12.46 23.12 12.72
N ASP A 131 12.20 24.16 11.92
CA ASP A 131 11.31 25.26 12.34
C ASP A 131 9.86 24.78 12.40
N ILE A 132 9.43 24.01 11.39
CA ILE A 132 8.10 23.38 11.38
C ILE A 132 7.94 22.49 12.62
N ALA A 133 8.93 21.64 12.91
CA ALA A 133 8.88 20.76 14.06
C ALA A 133 8.80 21.54 15.39
N ALA A 134 9.58 22.60 15.53
CA ALA A 134 9.57 23.45 16.73
C ALA A 134 8.21 24.16 16.89
N HIS A 135 7.69 24.75 15.81
CA HIS A 135 6.43 25.50 15.85
C HIS A 135 5.23 24.60 16.16
N VAL A 136 5.15 23.41 15.53
CA VAL A 136 4.14 22.39 15.84
C VAL A 136 4.27 21.94 17.31
N GLY A 137 5.49 21.71 17.79
CA GLY A 137 5.73 21.30 19.18
C GLY A 137 5.28 22.34 20.20
N ILE A 138 5.60 23.62 19.97
CA ILE A 138 5.16 24.74 20.82
C ILE A 138 3.63 24.84 20.82
N SER A 139 3.00 24.79 19.65
CA SER A 139 1.55 24.89 19.53
C SER A 139 0.83 23.73 20.21
N MET A 140 1.28 22.49 20.01
CA MET A 140 0.71 21.32 20.68
C MET A 140 0.87 21.39 22.20
N ARG A 141 2.03 21.82 22.71
CA ARG A 141 2.22 22.06 24.15
C ARG A 141 1.21 23.07 24.69
N ASN A 142 1.03 24.19 24.00
CA ASN A 142 0.12 25.25 24.44
C ASN A 142 -1.36 24.82 24.39
N LYS A 143 -1.74 24.07 23.35
CA LYS A 143 -3.13 23.63 23.12
C LYS A 143 -3.54 22.41 23.93
N LEU A 144 -2.60 21.49 24.19
CA LEU A 144 -2.89 20.15 24.72
C LEU A 144 -2.24 19.88 26.09
N GLY A 145 -1.34 20.74 26.57
CA GLY A 145 -0.57 20.52 27.79
C GLY A 145 0.60 19.55 27.64
N TRP A 146 0.68 18.79 26.54
CA TRP A 146 1.68 17.73 26.37
C TRP A 146 3.12 18.25 26.47
N ARG A 147 3.99 17.47 27.12
CA ARG A 147 5.38 17.85 27.37
C ARG A 147 6.26 17.57 26.15
N VAL A 148 6.99 18.56 25.65
CA VAL A 148 8.00 18.33 24.61
C VAL A 148 9.28 17.75 25.25
N ASP A 149 9.71 16.57 24.82
CA ASP A 149 11.00 15.96 25.16
C ASP A 149 11.68 15.47 23.86
N LEU A 150 12.91 15.91 23.59
CA LEU A 150 13.61 15.55 22.34
C LEU A 150 14.41 14.25 22.45
N LYS A 151 14.63 13.75 23.68
CA LYS A 151 15.51 12.61 23.97
C LYS A 151 14.73 11.42 24.54
N SER A 152 13.94 11.66 25.58
CA SER A 152 13.22 10.63 26.34
C SER A 152 11.72 10.84 26.22
N TYR A 153 11.22 10.69 25.00
CA TYR A 153 9.81 10.89 24.66
C TYR A 153 9.04 9.58 24.63
N ASP A 154 7.75 9.65 24.96
CA ASP A 154 6.84 8.52 24.84
C ASP A 154 6.35 8.35 23.39
N MET A 155 6.13 9.47 22.70
CA MET A 155 5.54 9.50 21.36
C MET A 155 6.33 10.35 20.36
N GLU A 156 6.35 9.91 19.10
CA GLU A 156 6.79 10.76 17.99
C GLU A 156 5.57 11.32 17.26
N VAL A 157 5.46 12.65 17.19
CA VAL A 157 4.59 13.35 16.25
C VAL A 157 5.37 13.55 14.95
N TYR A 158 4.88 12.96 13.88
CA TYR A 158 5.49 13.02 12.56
C TYR A 158 4.72 13.99 11.65
N VAL A 159 5.45 14.94 11.08
CA VAL A 159 4.96 15.92 10.10
C VAL A 159 5.55 15.58 8.73
N ARG A 160 4.69 15.30 7.76
CA ARG A 160 5.08 15.12 6.36
C ARG A 160 4.52 16.26 5.53
N VAL A 161 5.40 17.03 4.91
CA VAL A 161 5.05 18.12 4.00
C VAL A 161 5.38 17.68 2.58
N GLU A 162 4.37 17.57 1.74
CA GLU A 162 4.50 17.35 0.30
C GLU A 162 3.96 18.55 -0.48
N ASP A 163 4.14 18.56 -1.80
CA ASP A 163 3.61 19.64 -2.63
C ASP A 163 2.09 19.71 -2.61
N THR A 164 1.39 18.60 -2.39
CA THR A 164 -0.07 18.51 -2.49
C THR A 164 -0.78 18.25 -1.16
N PHE A 165 -0.05 18.07 -0.06
CA PHE A 165 -0.64 17.93 1.26
C PHE A 165 0.37 18.14 2.39
N VAL A 166 -0.13 18.39 3.60
CA VAL A 166 0.59 18.17 4.85
C VAL A 166 -0.15 17.13 5.66
N PHE A 167 0.57 16.13 6.17
CA PHE A 167 0.06 15.18 7.15
C PHE A 167 0.78 15.39 8.49
N VAL A 168 0.02 15.43 9.57
CA VAL A 168 0.54 15.39 10.94
C VAL A 168 -0.08 14.18 11.63
N GLY A 169 0.71 13.37 12.31
CA GLY A 169 0.19 12.19 13.02
C GLY A 169 1.14 11.64 14.08
N ILE A 170 0.60 10.86 15.01
CA ILE A 170 1.36 10.16 16.05
C ILE A 170 1.83 8.81 15.49
N SER A 171 3.11 8.50 15.61
CA SER A 171 3.62 7.19 15.22
C SER A 171 3.12 6.11 16.17
N LEU A 172 2.58 5.02 15.62
CA LEU A 172 1.99 3.91 16.37
C LEU A 172 2.99 2.82 16.75
N SER A 173 4.24 2.93 16.29
CA SER A 173 5.31 1.98 16.62
C SER A 173 6.64 2.70 16.78
N GLU A 174 7.39 2.32 17.83
CA GLU A 174 8.74 2.83 18.03
C GLU A 174 9.68 2.26 16.94
N GLN A 175 9.69 0.93 16.82
CA GLN A 175 10.44 0.20 15.80
C GLN A 175 9.72 0.18 14.44
N ARG A 176 10.47 -0.08 13.37
CA ARG A 176 9.86 -0.28 12.05
C ARG A 176 9.12 -1.62 12.05
N LEU A 177 7.95 -1.63 11.41
CA LEU A 177 7.17 -2.86 11.23
C LEU A 177 7.95 -3.91 10.42
N THR A 178 8.87 -3.47 9.55
CA THR A 178 9.76 -4.35 8.77
C THR A 178 10.74 -5.18 9.60
N ASP A 179 11.00 -4.79 10.84
CA ASP A 179 11.98 -5.45 11.70
C ASP A 179 11.29 -6.67 12.35
N ARG A 180 11.27 -7.78 11.61
CA ARG A 180 10.56 -9.02 11.98
C ARG A 180 11.29 -9.72 13.12
N LYS A 181 10.70 -9.72 14.32
CA LYS A 181 11.29 -10.34 15.52
C LYS A 181 11.54 -11.84 15.40
N ASP A 182 10.83 -12.50 14.48
CA ASP A 182 10.91 -13.93 14.22
C ASP A 182 11.85 -14.29 13.06
N ILE A 183 12.51 -13.31 12.44
CA ILE A 183 13.62 -13.52 11.51
C ILE A 183 14.93 -13.40 12.30
N VAL A 184 15.65 -14.51 12.40
CA VAL A 184 16.90 -14.62 13.18
C VAL A 184 18.09 -14.05 12.39
N VAL A 185 18.12 -14.31 11.08
CA VAL A 185 19.22 -13.90 10.19
C VAL A 185 18.68 -13.08 9.03
N GLU A 186 18.98 -11.79 9.03
CA GLU A 186 18.44 -10.85 8.05
C GLU A 186 18.93 -11.11 6.61
N GLY A 187 18.01 -11.03 5.65
CA GLY A 187 18.26 -11.16 4.22
C GLY A 187 17.63 -10.02 3.42
N LEU A 188 16.83 -10.36 2.40
CA LEU A 188 15.95 -9.41 1.73
C LEU A 188 14.98 -8.80 2.77
N ARG A 189 14.73 -7.49 2.69
CA ARG A 189 13.80 -6.81 3.60
C ARG A 189 12.41 -7.45 3.52
N GLY A 190 11.81 -7.75 4.68
CA GLY A 190 10.52 -8.45 4.78
C GLY A 190 9.38 -7.77 4.00
N SER A 191 9.32 -6.44 3.98
CA SER A 191 8.30 -5.71 3.21
C SER A 191 8.41 -5.92 1.70
N ALA A 192 9.64 -5.98 1.17
CA ALA A 192 9.85 -6.28 -0.24
C ALA A 192 9.57 -7.75 -0.53
N ALA A 193 10.03 -8.67 0.34
CA ALA A 193 9.78 -10.09 0.19
C ALA A 193 8.27 -10.42 0.22
N TYR A 194 7.50 -9.80 1.12
CA TYR A 194 6.04 -9.95 1.17
C TYR A 194 5.36 -9.40 -0.08
N ALA A 195 5.74 -8.23 -0.58
CA ALA A 195 5.20 -7.70 -1.84
C ALA A 195 5.50 -8.61 -3.05
N LEU A 196 6.67 -9.24 -3.08
CA LEU A 196 7.04 -10.22 -4.10
C LEU A 196 6.18 -11.48 -4.00
N ALA A 197 5.93 -11.96 -2.78
CA ALA A 197 5.01 -13.06 -2.53
C ALA A 197 3.57 -12.72 -2.94
N MET A 198 3.09 -11.50 -2.66
CA MET A 198 1.76 -11.04 -3.11
C MET A 198 1.63 -11.11 -4.65
N MET A 199 2.67 -10.73 -5.40
CA MET A 199 2.65 -10.83 -6.87
C MET A 199 2.65 -12.27 -7.38
N ALA A 200 3.11 -13.22 -6.57
CA ALA A 200 3.05 -14.64 -6.91
C ALA A 200 1.62 -15.19 -6.81
N GLU A 201 0.72 -14.55 -6.06
CA GLU A 201 -0.66 -15.02 -5.86
C GLU A 201 -0.71 -16.50 -5.44
N PRO A 202 -0.05 -16.88 -4.32
CA PRO A 202 -0.10 -18.24 -3.81
C PRO A 202 -1.51 -18.61 -3.35
N ARG A 203 -1.85 -19.88 -3.50
CA ARG A 203 -3.13 -20.47 -3.08
C ARG A 203 -2.87 -21.63 -2.11
N PRO A 204 -3.84 -21.96 -1.23
CA PRO A 204 -3.73 -23.13 -0.38
C PRO A 204 -3.42 -24.39 -1.20
N GLY A 205 -2.41 -25.16 -0.77
CA GLY A 205 -1.93 -26.35 -1.48
C GLY A 205 -0.92 -26.09 -2.61
N ASP A 206 -0.63 -24.84 -2.97
CA ASP A 206 0.42 -24.53 -3.94
C ASP A 206 1.80 -24.98 -3.41
N VAL A 207 2.64 -25.48 -4.32
CA VAL A 207 4.07 -25.68 -4.09
C VAL A 207 4.83 -24.44 -4.56
N ILE A 208 5.52 -23.76 -3.63
CA ILE A 208 6.26 -22.53 -3.86
C ILE A 208 7.76 -22.82 -3.82
N LEU A 209 8.45 -22.54 -4.93
CA LEU A 209 9.89 -22.70 -5.06
C LEU A 209 10.61 -21.35 -5.00
N ASP A 210 11.71 -21.30 -4.24
CA ASP A 210 12.79 -20.33 -4.45
C ASP A 210 14.08 -21.09 -4.82
N PRO A 211 14.51 -21.03 -6.10
CA PRO A 211 15.65 -21.80 -6.59
C PRO A 211 17.00 -21.21 -6.14
N MET A 212 17.01 -20.03 -5.50
CA MET A 212 18.21 -19.38 -4.95
C MET A 212 17.84 -18.74 -3.61
N CYS A 213 17.34 -19.56 -2.69
CA CYS A 213 16.58 -19.11 -1.54
C CYS A 213 17.38 -18.28 -0.54
N GLY A 214 18.72 -18.34 -0.56
CA GLY A 214 19.56 -17.65 0.40
C GLY A 214 19.14 -17.97 1.83
N LYS A 215 18.65 -16.96 2.54
CA LYS A 215 18.16 -17.07 3.93
C LYS A 215 16.65 -17.31 4.05
N GLY A 216 15.97 -17.59 2.94
CA GLY A 216 14.56 -17.98 2.87
C GLY A 216 13.53 -16.86 2.99
N ALA A 217 13.93 -15.58 2.95
CA ALA A 217 13.03 -14.45 3.19
C ALA A 217 11.76 -14.46 2.32
N LEU A 218 11.89 -14.81 1.03
CA LEU A 218 10.76 -14.90 0.10
C LEU A 218 9.82 -16.06 0.45
N LEU A 219 10.37 -17.23 0.75
CA LEU A 219 9.58 -18.41 1.13
C LEU A 219 8.78 -18.16 2.40
N PHE A 220 9.39 -17.58 3.42
CA PHE A 220 8.72 -17.40 4.72
C PHE A 220 7.70 -16.27 4.71
N GLU A 221 7.90 -15.20 3.94
CA GLU A 221 6.85 -14.21 3.73
C GLU A 221 5.72 -14.78 2.85
N ALA A 222 6.01 -15.68 1.89
CA ALA A 222 4.98 -16.39 1.13
C ALA A 222 4.15 -17.34 2.01
N HIS A 223 4.79 -18.03 2.95
CA HIS A 223 4.09 -18.86 3.95
C HIS A 223 3.18 -18.04 4.87
N ARG A 224 3.57 -16.83 5.25
CA ARG A 224 2.66 -15.95 6.02
C ARG A 224 1.43 -15.55 5.25
N LEU A 225 1.60 -15.27 3.96
CA LEU A 225 0.49 -14.93 3.06
C LEU A 225 -0.40 -16.15 2.81
N CYS A 226 0.18 -17.34 2.71
CA CYS A 226 -0.53 -18.60 2.50
C CYS A 226 0.04 -19.74 3.36
N PRO A 227 -0.43 -19.92 4.61
CA PRO A 227 0.09 -20.92 5.53
C PRO A 227 -0.17 -22.38 5.13
N ALA A 228 -0.95 -22.62 4.08
CA ALA A 228 -1.23 -23.94 3.55
C ALA A 228 -0.40 -24.29 2.31
N ALA A 229 0.56 -23.44 1.92
CA ALA A 229 1.47 -23.69 0.81
C ALA A 229 2.70 -24.50 1.26
N LEU A 230 3.19 -25.39 0.39
CA LEU A 230 4.42 -26.12 0.62
C LEU A 230 5.60 -25.32 0.08
N LEU A 231 6.68 -25.19 0.86
CA LEU A 231 7.84 -24.38 0.51
C LEU A 231 9.00 -25.27 0.09
N VAL A 232 9.62 -24.95 -1.03
CA VAL A 232 10.82 -25.62 -1.54
C VAL A 232 11.90 -24.55 -1.74
N GLY A 233 13.04 -24.72 -1.09
CA GLY A 233 14.16 -23.79 -1.20
C GLY A 233 15.45 -24.53 -1.54
N THR A 234 16.17 -24.02 -2.53
CA THR A 234 17.52 -24.50 -2.83
C THR A 234 18.52 -23.36 -2.90
N ASP A 235 19.75 -23.63 -2.48
CA ASP A 235 20.88 -22.71 -2.59
C ASP A 235 22.19 -23.50 -2.67
N MET A 236 23.21 -22.93 -3.33
CA MET A 236 24.53 -23.56 -3.44
C MET A 236 25.33 -23.49 -2.12
N SER A 237 24.98 -22.57 -1.23
CA SER A 237 25.70 -22.32 0.01
C SER A 237 25.04 -22.99 1.22
N ASN A 238 25.76 -23.94 1.83
CA ASN A 238 25.36 -24.52 3.11
C ASN A 238 25.20 -23.47 4.22
N ALA A 239 25.97 -22.38 4.19
CA ALA A 239 25.83 -21.32 5.18
C ALA A 239 24.50 -20.56 5.04
N GLN A 240 24.05 -20.32 3.80
CA GLN A 240 22.75 -19.72 3.53
C GLN A 240 21.62 -20.64 3.96
N LEU A 241 21.69 -21.93 3.61
CA LEU A 241 20.68 -22.92 4.01
C LEU A 241 20.56 -23.09 5.52
N ARG A 242 21.67 -23.05 6.27
CA ARG A 242 21.62 -23.07 7.74
C ARG A 242 20.89 -21.84 8.30
N ALA A 243 21.16 -20.66 7.75
CA ALA A 243 20.45 -19.44 8.13
C ALA A 243 18.96 -19.51 7.75
N ALA A 244 18.63 -20.06 6.58
CA ALA A 244 17.26 -20.29 6.18
C ALA A 244 16.54 -21.27 7.11
N ALA A 245 17.19 -22.35 7.54
CA ALA A 245 16.62 -23.29 8.51
C ALA A 245 16.35 -22.63 9.87
N GLN A 246 17.27 -21.78 10.36
CA GLN A 246 17.05 -21.00 11.59
C GLN A 246 15.85 -20.05 11.46
N ASN A 247 15.75 -19.35 10.32
CA ASN A 247 14.60 -18.49 10.03
C ASN A 247 13.30 -19.30 9.94
N ALA A 248 13.30 -20.48 9.31
CA ALA A 248 12.12 -21.35 9.21
C ALA A 248 11.58 -21.79 10.58
N ILE A 249 12.48 -21.99 11.56
CA ILE A 249 12.09 -22.27 12.95
C ILE A 249 11.45 -21.02 13.57
N GLY A 250 12.11 -19.86 13.44
CA GLY A 250 11.60 -18.59 13.98
C GLY A 250 10.21 -18.24 13.44
N THR A 251 10.01 -18.41 12.13
CA THR A 251 8.74 -18.14 11.45
C THR A 251 7.71 -19.27 11.54
N ARG A 252 8.02 -20.35 12.30
CA ARG A 252 7.17 -21.54 12.48
C ARG A 252 6.76 -22.24 11.18
N SER A 253 7.57 -22.12 10.14
CA SER A 253 7.33 -22.70 8.82
C SER A 253 8.18 -23.94 8.52
N SER A 254 8.99 -24.39 9.49
CA SER A 254 9.90 -25.53 9.34
C SER A 254 9.21 -26.82 8.88
N HIS A 255 8.00 -27.10 9.35
CA HIS A 255 7.23 -28.30 8.97
C HIS A 255 6.73 -28.29 7.52
N GLN A 256 6.73 -27.13 6.87
CA GLN A 256 6.27 -26.97 5.49
C GLN A 256 7.43 -26.65 4.52
N ALA A 257 8.67 -26.57 5.01
CA ALA A 257 9.81 -26.15 4.23
C ALA A 257 10.79 -27.29 3.96
N ALA A 258 10.92 -27.66 2.69
CA ALA A 258 11.99 -28.52 2.20
C ALA A 258 13.16 -27.64 1.71
N LEU A 259 14.24 -27.61 2.48
CA LEU A 259 15.46 -26.87 2.14
C LEU A 259 16.59 -27.85 1.80
N PHE A 260 17.19 -27.72 0.62
CA PHE A 260 18.28 -28.60 0.19
C PHE A 260 19.36 -27.86 -0.59
N LYS A 261 20.56 -28.44 -0.64
CA LYS A 261 21.66 -27.89 -1.43
C LYS A 261 21.51 -28.33 -2.87
N GLY A 262 21.52 -27.37 -3.80
CA GLY A 262 21.35 -27.65 -5.22
C GLY A 262 21.70 -26.46 -6.10
N ASP A 263 22.00 -26.77 -7.36
CA ASP A 263 22.26 -25.78 -8.39
C ASP A 263 20.96 -25.40 -9.09
N ALA A 264 20.61 -24.12 -9.08
CA ALA A 264 19.42 -23.59 -9.75
C ALA A 264 19.40 -23.85 -11.27
N ARG A 265 20.55 -24.18 -11.87
CA ARG A 265 20.70 -24.55 -13.29
C ARG A 265 20.35 -26.00 -13.59
N MET A 266 20.17 -26.83 -12.55
CA MET A 266 19.82 -28.24 -12.65
C MET A 266 19.07 -28.68 -11.39
N LEU A 267 17.78 -28.36 -11.34
CA LEU A 267 16.92 -28.64 -10.19
C LEU A 267 16.56 -30.13 -10.15
N PRO A 268 16.75 -30.83 -9.02
CA PRO A 268 16.33 -32.22 -8.84
C PRO A 268 14.82 -32.30 -8.56
N LEU A 269 14.02 -31.65 -9.41
CA LEU A 269 12.57 -31.55 -9.35
C LEU A 269 11.98 -31.98 -10.68
N GLU A 270 10.83 -32.64 -10.64
CA GLU A 270 10.11 -33.05 -11.84
C GLU A 270 9.60 -31.85 -12.64
N SER A 271 9.42 -32.04 -13.94
CA SER A 271 8.80 -31.03 -14.80
C SER A 271 7.35 -30.79 -14.36
N ALA A 272 6.87 -29.54 -14.48
CA ALA A 272 5.52 -29.15 -14.08
C ALA A 272 5.10 -29.56 -12.65
N SER A 273 6.04 -29.53 -11.70
CA SER A 273 5.79 -29.86 -10.28
C SER A 273 5.52 -28.64 -9.39
N ILE A 274 5.86 -27.43 -9.83
CA ILE A 274 5.84 -26.20 -9.04
C ILE A 274 4.71 -25.27 -9.48
N ASP A 275 3.93 -24.77 -8.52
CA ASP A 275 2.83 -23.82 -8.78
C ASP A 275 3.33 -22.39 -8.88
N ARG A 276 4.23 -22.00 -7.96
CA ARG A 276 4.75 -20.64 -7.84
C ARG A 276 6.25 -20.63 -7.70
N ILE A 277 6.90 -19.69 -8.37
CA ILE A 277 8.32 -19.40 -8.17
C ILE A 277 8.46 -17.98 -7.65
N VAL A 278 9.21 -17.77 -6.58
CA VAL A 278 9.63 -16.46 -6.10
C VAL A 278 11.15 -16.48 -5.98
N CYS A 279 11.85 -15.54 -6.61
CA CYS A 279 13.31 -15.60 -6.63
C CYS A 279 13.95 -14.21 -6.64
N ASP A 280 14.89 -13.98 -5.71
CA ASP A 280 15.81 -12.84 -5.73
C ASP A 280 17.08 -13.22 -6.48
N LEU A 281 17.12 -12.92 -7.78
CA LEU A 281 18.26 -13.29 -8.65
C LEU A 281 19.53 -12.56 -8.19
N PRO A 282 20.72 -13.19 -8.24
CA PRO A 282 21.95 -12.54 -7.83
C PRO A 282 22.24 -11.31 -8.68
N PHE A 283 22.50 -10.16 -8.04
CA PHE A 283 22.76 -8.91 -8.78
C PHE A 283 24.20 -8.79 -9.32
N GLY A 284 25.07 -9.78 -9.08
CA GLY A 284 26.49 -9.72 -9.44
C GLY A 284 27.31 -8.72 -8.61
N LYS A 285 26.86 -8.42 -7.38
CA LYS A 285 27.54 -7.51 -6.43
C LYS A 285 28.02 -8.22 -5.16
N LYS A 286 27.14 -9.03 -4.56
CA LYS A 286 27.44 -9.83 -3.35
C LYS A 286 27.75 -11.28 -3.69
N PHE A 287 27.16 -11.79 -4.77
CA PHE A 287 27.32 -13.16 -5.26
C PHE A 287 27.42 -13.11 -6.80
N GLY A 288 28.42 -13.80 -7.36
CA GLY A 288 28.74 -13.81 -8.79
C GLY A 288 29.14 -12.44 -9.36
N SER A 289 29.20 -12.34 -10.70
CA SER A 289 29.42 -11.09 -11.42
C SER A 289 28.30 -10.78 -12.42
N ALA A 290 28.23 -9.50 -12.83
CA ALA A 290 27.31 -9.07 -13.88
C ALA A 290 27.52 -9.78 -15.23
N LYS A 291 28.74 -10.29 -15.48
CA LYS A 291 29.09 -11.05 -16.68
C LYS A 291 28.55 -12.48 -16.58
N ASP A 292 28.76 -13.12 -15.44
CA ASP A 292 28.31 -14.50 -15.18
C ASP A 292 26.78 -14.62 -15.26
N ASN A 293 26.07 -13.54 -14.90
CA ASN A 293 24.61 -13.48 -15.02
C ASN A 293 24.08 -13.65 -16.45
N ARG A 294 24.90 -13.35 -17.48
CA ARG A 294 24.51 -13.56 -18.89
C ARG A 294 24.31 -15.03 -19.22
N ASP A 295 25.06 -15.91 -18.56
CA ASP A 295 24.99 -17.36 -18.74
C ASP A 295 24.08 -18.00 -17.68
N LEU A 296 24.12 -17.47 -16.45
CA LEU A 296 23.31 -17.97 -15.33
C LEU A 296 21.81 -17.79 -15.58
N TYR A 297 21.36 -16.59 -15.98
CA TYR A 297 19.92 -16.30 -16.08
C TYR A 297 19.21 -17.20 -17.11
N PRO A 298 19.73 -17.41 -18.33
CA PRO A 298 19.13 -18.38 -19.26
C PRO A 298 19.07 -19.81 -18.71
N ALA A 299 20.12 -20.28 -18.04
CA ALA A 299 20.15 -21.63 -17.48
C ALA A 299 19.13 -21.81 -16.34
N VAL A 300 19.07 -20.87 -15.40
CA VAL A 300 18.09 -20.88 -14.30
C VAL A 300 16.66 -20.76 -14.85
N LEU A 301 16.43 -19.86 -15.82
CA LEU A 301 15.09 -19.69 -16.39
C LEU A 301 14.60 -20.91 -17.16
N ARG A 302 15.50 -21.66 -17.80
CA ARG A 302 15.16 -22.95 -18.44
C ARG A 302 14.61 -23.93 -17.42
N GLU A 303 15.28 -24.07 -16.28
CA GLU A 303 14.83 -24.93 -15.18
C GLU A 303 13.54 -24.42 -14.54
N CYS A 304 13.44 -23.11 -14.28
CA CYS A 304 12.19 -22.50 -13.81
C CYS A 304 11.03 -22.78 -14.77
N THR A 305 11.24 -22.65 -16.08
CA THR A 305 10.22 -22.93 -17.11
C THR A 305 9.83 -24.41 -17.09
N ARG A 306 10.81 -25.32 -16.99
CA ARG A 306 10.60 -26.77 -16.94
C ARG A 306 9.79 -27.20 -15.72
N VAL A 307 10.13 -26.73 -14.52
CA VAL A 307 9.49 -27.17 -13.27
C VAL A 307 8.15 -26.46 -13.03
N LEU A 308 7.93 -25.28 -13.60
CA LEU A 308 6.69 -24.53 -13.41
C LEU A 308 5.53 -25.22 -14.14
N ARG A 309 4.42 -25.43 -13.41
CA ARG A 309 3.16 -25.94 -13.97
C ARG A 309 2.63 -25.03 -15.08
N PRO A 310 1.84 -25.54 -16.05
CA PRO A 310 1.26 -24.73 -17.12
C PRO A 310 0.44 -23.52 -16.65
N SER A 311 -0.26 -23.65 -15.51
CA SER A 311 -1.01 -22.57 -14.86
C SER A 311 -0.17 -21.71 -13.90
N GLY A 312 1.09 -22.08 -13.69
CA GLY A 312 1.98 -21.51 -12.70
C GLY A 312 2.46 -20.10 -13.05
N ARG A 313 3.03 -19.46 -12.04
CA ARG A 313 3.54 -18.09 -12.11
C ARG A 313 4.90 -17.98 -11.42
N ALA A 314 5.81 -17.22 -12.01
CA ALA A 314 7.09 -16.89 -11.41
C ALA A 314 7.24 -15.37 -11.20
N VAL A 315 7.84 -14.99 -10.08
CA VAL A 315 8.19 -13.60 -9.72
C VAL A 315 9.70 -13.52 -9.53
N LEU A 316 10.37 -12.76 -10.40
CA LEU A 316 11.81 -12.69 -10.47
C LEU A 316 12.28 -11.27 -10.14
N LEU A 317 12.99 -11.10 -9.03
CA LEU A 317 13.58 -9.84 -8.64
C LEU A 317 15.00 -9.72 -9.21
N THR A 318 15.31 -8.57 -9.79
CA THR A 318 16.65 -8.24 -10.30
C THR A 318 16.96 -6.77 -10.10
N SER A 319 18.24 -6.39 -10.17
CA SER A 319 18.62 -4.98 -10.13
C SER A 319 18.34 -4.27 -11.47
N LYS A 320 18.16 -2.95 -11.45
CA LYS A 320 18.02 -2.15 -12.69
C LYS A 320 19.14 -2.39 -13.71
N LYS A 321 20.38 -2.64 -13.26
CA LYS A 321 21.52 -2.91 -14.15
C LYS A 321 21.40 -4.25 -14.87
N GLN A 322 20.74 -5.24 -14.25
CA GLN A 322 20.58 -6.60 -14.75
C GLN A 322 19.23 -6.84 -15.42
N LEU A 323 18.34 -5.85 -15.43
CA LEU A 323 17.01 -5.97 -16.00
C LEU A 323 17.04 -6.37 -17.48
N THR A 324 17.88 -5.74 -18.31
CA THR A 324 17.98 -6.11 -19.72
C THR A 324 18.40 -7.56 -19.90
N THR A 325 19.40 -8.03 -19.15
CA THR A 325 19.86 -9.43 -19.18
C THR A 325 18.73 -10.39 -18.81
N LEU A 326 17.95 -10.08 -17.76
CA LEU A 326 16.79 -10.88 -17.37
C LEU A 326 15.74 -10.90 -18.48
N LEU A 327 15.38 -9.74 -19.03
CA LEU A 327 14.36 -9.67 -20.07
C LEU A 327 14.79 -10.46 -21.31
N THR A 328 16.03 -10.34 -21.78
CA THR A 328 16.55 -11.14 -22.89
C THR A 328 16.46 -12.64 -22.59
N ALA A 329 16.85 -13.06 -21.38
CA ALA A 329 16.78 -14.46 -20.99
C ALA A 329 15.33 -14.98 -20.93
N VAL A 330 14.37 -14.16 -20.47
CA VAL A 330 12.93 -14.50 -20.48
C VAL A 330 12.39 -14.64 -21.90
N HIS A 331 12.79 -13.77 -22.84
CA HIS A 331 12.35 -13.87 -24.24
C HIS A 331 12.92 -15.11 -24.94
N GLY A 332 14.08 -15.61 -24.48
CA GLY A 332 14.66 -16.87 -24.96
C GLY A 332 13.98 -18.13 -24.41
N GLN A 333 12.96 -17.99 -23.56
CA GLN A 333 12.14 -19.08 -23.03
C GLN A 333 10.68 -18.94 -23.51
N GLU A 334 9.89 -19.99 -23.33
CA GLU A 334 8.44 -19.98 -23.60
C GLU A 334 7.63 -19.27 -22.51
N LEU A 335 8.15 -18.14 -22.03
CA LEU A 335 7.55 -17.33 -20.99
C LEU A 335 6.93 -16.05 -21.57
N HIS A 336 5.90 -15.57 -20.90
CA HIS A 336 5.24 -14.30 -21.16
C HIS A 336 5.35 -13.41 -19.92
N ILE A 337 5.74 -12.14 -20.12
CA ILE A 337 5.89 -11.15 -19.04
C ILE A 337 4.53 -10.51 -18.76
N CYS A 338 3.94 -10.81 -17.61
CA CYS A 338 2.65 -10.25 -17.21
C CYS A 338 2.76 -8.86 -16.60
N ARG A 339 3.81 -8.62 -15.80
CA ARG A 339 3.96 -7.38 -15.03
C ARG A 339 5.42 -7.09 -14.76
N GLN A 340 5.77 -5.79 -14.74
CA GLN A 340 7.04 -5.32 -14.20
C GLN A 340 6.74 -4.29 -13.10
N GLN A 341 7.29 -4.50 -11.90
CA GLN A 341 7.13 -3.60 -10.78
C GLN A 341 8.50 -3.12 -10.32
N ARG A 342 8.69 -1.80 -10.24
CA ARG A 342 9.94 -1.20 -9.76
C ARG A 342 9.84 -0.90 -8.27
N PHE A 343 10.96 -1.09 -7.58
CA PHE A 343 11.09 -0.82 -6.16
C PHE A 343 12.43 -0.14 -5.87
N LYS A 344 12.47 0.58 -4.76
CA LYS A 344 13.72 1.06 -4.17
C LYS A 344 14.04 0.22 -2.93
N LEU A 345 15.09 -0.60 -3.02
CA LEU A 345 15.60 -1.42 -1.93
C LEU A 345 16.84 -0.75 -1.33
N GLY A 346 16.64 0.05 -0.28
CA GLY A 346 17.67 0.93 0.25
C GLY A 346 18.10 1.97 -0.80
N ASN A 347 19.36 1.92 -1.23
CA ASN A 347 19.90 2.79 -2.27
C ASN A 347 19.91 2.16 -3.67
N THR A 348 19.38 0.94 -3.82
CA THR A 348 19.37 0.22 -5.11
C THR A 348 17.97 0.23 -5.72
N GLU A 349 17.88 0.60 -7.00
CA GLU A 349 16.68 0.38 -7.80
C GLU A 349 16.64 -1.08 -8.27
N SER A 350 15.55 -1.76 -7.96
CA SER A 350 15.28 -3.14 -8.35
C SER A 350 13.96 -3.24 -9.09
N THR A 351 13.77 -4.32 -9.84
CA THR A 351 12.56 -4.59 -10.61
C THR A 351 12.18 -6.05 -10.42
N ALA A 352 10.93 -6.29 -10.03
CA ALA A 352 10.32 -7.61 -10.15
C ALA A 352 9.68 -7.76 -11.52
N VAL A 353 9.91 -8.91 -12.13
CA VAL A 353 9.28 -9.32 -13.38
C VAL A 353 8.41 -10.53 -13.06
N VAL A 354 7.11 -10.38 -13.29
CA VAL A 354 6.14 -11.48 -13.17
C VAL A 354 6.01 -12.14 -14.53
N VAL A 355 6.21 -13.45 -14.57
CA VAL A 355 6.15 -14.25 -15.78
C VAL A 355 5.29 -15.50 -15.58
N ARG A 356 4.77 -16.04 -16.68
CA ARG A 356 4.08 -17.34 -16.74
C ARG A 356 4.39 -18.00 -18.08
N HIS A 357 4.01 -19.27 -18.24
CA HIS A 357 4.02 -19.91 -19.56
C HIS A 357 3.22 -19.11 -20.59
N ARG A 358 3.78 -19.01 -21.79
CA ARG A 358 3.14 -18.34 -22.92
C ARG A 358 1.88 -19.11 -23.33
N ARG A 359 0.81 -18.38 -23.64
CA ARG A 359 -0.48 -18.92 -24.09
C ARG A 359 -0.79 -18.43 -25.50
N ALA A 360 -1.64 -19.16 -26.21
CA ALA A 360 -2.16 -18.69 -27.48
C ALA A 360 -2.88 -17.34 -27.29
N GLY A 361 -2.52 -16.35 -28.10
CA GLY A 361 -3.04 -14.98 -28.02
C GLY A 361 -2.19 -14.01 -27.18
N ASP A 362 -1.15 -14.48 -26.49
CA ASP A 362 -0.19 -13.57 -25.88
C ASP A 362 0.56 -12.77 -26.96
N PRO A 363 0.70 -11.44 -26.82
CA PRO A 363 1.41 -10.63 -27.79
C PRO A 363 2.86 -11.08 -27.90
N VAL A 364 3.31 -11.32 -29.13
CA VAL A 364 4.72 -11.59 -29.43
C VAL A 364 5.44 -10.25 -29.37
N ILE A 365 6.21 -10.04 -28.31
CA ILE A 365 7.06 -8.87 -28.18
C ILE A 365 8.40 -9.21 -28.85
N ASP A 366 8.69 -8.59 -30.00
CA ASP A 366 10.01 -8.64 -30.59
C ASP A 366 10.99 -7.85 -29.67
N PRO A 367 12.09 -8.45 -29.20
CA PRO A 367 13.11 -7.77 -28.40
C PRO A 367 13.63 -6.48 -29.02
N ALA A 368 13.71 -6.41 -30.36
CA ALA A 368 14.12 -5.20 -31.09
C ALA A 368 13.06 -4.09 -30.99
N GLU A 369 11.78 -4.42 -31.16
CA GLU A 369 10.67 -3.48 -30.99
C GLU A 369 10.54 -3.02 -29.54
N ALA A 370 10.70 -3.91 -28.57
CA ALA A 370 10.63 -3.56 -27.15
C ALA A 370 11.76 -2.59 -26.74
N ALA A 371 12.97 -2.80 -27.29
CA ALA A 371 14.11 -1.92 -27.08
C ALA A 371 13.90 -0.54 -27.76
N LEU A 372 13.32 -0.52 -28.95
CA LEU A 372 12.93 0.70 -29.66
C LEU A 372 11.85 1.48 -28.90
N ASP A 373 10.78 0.82 -28.42
CA ASP A 373 9.71 1.47 -27.66
C ASP A 373 10.22 1.98 -26.30
N ALA A 374 11.09 1.22 -25.62
CA ALA A 374 11.77 1.69 -24.41
C ALA A 374 12.63 2.93 -24.65
N ARG A 375 13.35 2.99 -25.79
CA ARG A 375 14.15 4.16 -26.19
C ARG A 375 13.26 5.36 -26.55
N ALA A 376 12.14 5.12 -27.22
CA ALA A 376 11.14 6.14 -27.55
C ALA A 376 10.46 6.71 -26.30
N ARG A 377 10.07 5.86 -25.34
CA ARG A 377 9.52 6.27 -24.03
C ARG A 377 10.51 7.10 -23.22
N ARG A 378 11.81 6.72 -23.22
CA ARG A 378 12.87 7.51 -22.57
C ARG A 378 13.02 8.89 -23.20
N LYS A 379 13.00 9.00 -24.54
CA LYS A 379 12.99 10.30 -25.23
C LYS A 379 11.76 11.13 -24.86
N ARG A 380 10.56 10.55 -24.85
CA ARG A 380 9.32 11.23 -24.46
C ARG A 380 9.35 11.74 -23.01
N ASN A 381 9.82 10.92 -22.07
CA ASN A 381 9.92 11.32 -20.67
C ASN A 381 11.00 12.39 -20.42
N LYS A 382 12.13 12.33 -21.16
CA LYS A 382 13.16 13.38 -21.14
C LYS A 382 12.61 14.69 -21.71
N ALA A 383 11.84 14.63 -22.80
CA ALA A 383 11.17 15.79 -23.39
C ALA A 383 10.12 16.40 -22.45
N LYS A 384 9.28 15.58 -21.78
CA LYS A 384 8.34 16.05 -20.75
C LYS A 384 9.04 16.72 -19.57
N ARG A 385 10.16 16.16 -19.10
CA ARG A 385 10.97 16.78 -18.04
C ARG A 385 11.62 18.09 -18.48
N ALA A 386 12.09 18.17 -19.72
CA ALA A 386 12.64 19.39 -20.28
C ALA A 386 11.55 20.46 -20.49
N ALA A 387 10.35 20.08 -20.90
CA ALA A 387 9.20 20.98 -21.01
C ALA A 387 8.77 21.53 -19.65
N ASN A 388 8.69 20.68 -18.62
CA ASN A 388 8.40 21.11 -17.25
C ASN A 388 9.52 21.98 -16.64
N ALA A 389 10.77 21.83 -17.10
CA ALA A 389 11.88 22.67 -16.68
C ALA A 389 11.94 24.02 -17.44
N ARG A 390 11.38 24.09 -18.66
CA ARG A 390 11.31 25.31 -19.48
C ARG A 390 10.04 26.13 -19.24
N GLY A 391 9.00 25.56 -18.63
CA GLY A 391 7.77 26.30 -18.25
C GLY A 391 7.93 27.25 -17.06
N GLY A 392 9.15 27.71 -16.77
CA GLY A 392 9.48 28.64 -15.70
C GLY A 392 9.63 30.10 -16.14
N GLU A 393 9.57 30.41 -17.43
CA GLU A 393 9.72 31.78 -17.95
C GLU A 393 8.73 32.07 -19.10
N TYR A 394 7.87 33.08 -18.88
CA TYR A 394 7.02 33.84 -19.84
C TYR A 394 5.89 33.07 -20.59
N ASP A 395 4.70 33.60 -20.91
CA ASP A 395 4.21 34.97 -21.09
C ASP A 395 2.67 35.02 -20.91
N ASP A 396 2.18 36.13 -20.36
CA ASP A 396 0.79 36.47 -20.03
C ASP A 396 0.14 37.25 -21.19
N SER A 397 -0.37 36.56 -22.22
CA SER A 397 -1.07 37.25 -23.32
C SER A 397 -2.02 36.41 -24.17
N SER A 398 -2.10 35.07 -24.02
CA SER A 398 -2.87 34.22 -24.95
C SER A 398 -4.17 33.59 -24.41
N LYS A 399 -4.61 33.92 -23.18
CA LYS A 399 -5.84 33.36 -22.57
C LYS A 399 -7.09 34.24 -22.67
N ARG A 400 -7.16 35.19 -23.61
CA ARG A 400 -8.33 36.08 -23.76
C ARG A 400 -9.23 35.83 -24.99
N ALA A 401 -9.07 34.72 -25.70
CA ALA A 401 -9.92 34.40 -26.84
C ALA A 401 -10.29 32.92 -26.89
N LYS A 402 -11.10 32.43 -25.93
CA LYS A 402 -11.89 31.18 -26.03
C LYS A 402 -12.87 30.94 -24.87
N GLN A 403 -13.42 32.00 -24.28
CA GLN A 403 -14.54 31.91 -23.30
C GLN A 403 -15.68 32.81 -23.78
N PRO A 404 -16.53 32.36 -24.72
CA PRO A 404 -17.96 32.45 -24.44
C PRO A 404 -18.83 31.26 -24.92
N ALA A 405 -18.29 30.24 -25.60
CA ALA A 405 -19.13 29.18 -26.18
C ALA A 405 -19.47 28.00 -25.23
N GLN A 406 -18.62 27.72 -24.24
CA GLN A 406 -18.83 26.58 -23.32
C GLN A 406 -19.72 26.91 -22.11
N GLN A 407 -19.85 28.18 -21.72
CA GLN A 407 -20.73 28.59 -20.61
C GLN A 407 -22.21 28.68 -21.02
N ALA A 408 -22.52 28.95 -22.30
CA ALA A 408 -23.89 28.97 -22.79
C ALA A 408 -24.52 27.56 -22.89
N ALA A 409 -23.72 26.54 -23.20
CA ALA A 409 -24.20 25.15 -23.29
C ALA A 409 -24.53 24.51 -21.92
N ALA A 410 -23.77 24.88 -20.87
CA ALA A 410 -24.01 24.38 -19.52
C ALA A 410 -25.26 25.00 -18.87
N ALA A 411 -25.56 26.27 -19.15
CA ALA A 411 -26.76 26.95 -18.64
C ALA A 411 -28.06 26.40 -19.27
N ALA A 412 -28.03 25.99 -20.54
CA ALA A 412 -29.19 25.40 -21.22
C ALA A 412 -29.52 23.97 -20.73
N GLN A 413 -28.52 23.20 -20.30
CA GLN A 413 -28.72 21.86 -19.73
C GLN A 413 -29.25 21.89 -18.30
N GLY A 414 -28.83 22.88 -17.49
CA GLY A 414 -29.35 23.07 -16.13
C GLY A 414 -30.84 23.42 -16.09
N HIS A 415 -31.29 24.32 -16.97
CA HIS A 415 -32.70 24.72 -17.05
C HIS A 415 -33.64 23.57 -17.47
N LYS A 416 -33.15 22.62 -18.28
CA LYS A 416 -33.97 21.48 -18.74
C LYS A 416 -34.17 20.44 -17.62
N GLN A 417 -33.15 20.19 -16.80
CA GLN A 417 -33.22 19.28 -15.65
C GLN A 417 -34.06 19.84 -14.49
N GLU A 418 -34.06 21.15 -14.27
CA GLU A 418 -34.94 21.78 -13.26
C GLU A 418 -36.41 21.73 -13.66
N HIS A 419 -36.70 21.84 -14.96
CA HIS A 419 -38.08 21.80 -15.47
C HIS A 419 -38.67 20.38 -15.43
N GLU A 420 -37.84 19.34 -15.68
CA GLU A 420 -38.25 17.93 -15.53
C GLU A 420 -38.51 17.55 -14.06
N LYS A 421 -37.65 18.00 -13.12
CA LYS A 421 -37.86 17.75 -11.69
C LYS A 421 -39.09 18.43 -11.10
N ARG A 422 -39.45 19.63 -11.59
CA ARG A 422 -40.69 20.29 -11.18
C ARG A 422 -41.94 19.57 -11.70
N HIS A 423 -41.87 19.03 -12.91
CA HIS A 423 -42.97 18.27 -13.49
C HIS A 423 -43.20 16.93 -12.78
N GLU A 424 -42.15 16.26 -12.31
CA GLU A 424 -42.24 15.03 -11.51
C GLU A 424 -42.82 15.32 -10.11
N GLN A 425 -42.42 16.41 -9.45
CA GLN A 425 -42.96 16.79 -8.14
C GLN A 425 -44.45 17.18 -8.20
N GLU A 426 -44.90 17.84 -9.28
CA GLU A 426 -46.32 18.18 -9.47
C GLU A 426 -47.19 16.95 -9.79
N GLN A 427 -46.65 15.91 -10.43
CA GLN A 427 -47.37 14.66 -10.65
C GLN A 427 -47.48 13.82 -9.37
N GLN A 428 -46.45 13.84 -8.52
CA GLN A 428 -46.46 13.15 -7.23
C GLN A 428 -47.46 13.79 -6.26
N HIS A 429 -47.57 15.12 -6.27
CA HIS A 429 -48.52 15.83 -5.42
C HIS A 429 -49.98 15.65 -5.85
N LYS A 430 -50.24 15.35 -7.14
CA LYS A 430 -51.59 14.99 -7.63
C LYS A 430 -51.99 13.55 -7.31
N GLN A 431 -51.03 12.62 -7.22
CA GLN A 431 -51.33 11.23 -6.81
C GLN A 431 -51.64 11.10 -5.32
N ASP A 432 -51.07 11.96 -4.47
CA ASP A 432 -51.33 11.95 -3.02
C ASP A 432 -52.68 12.57 -2.63
N GLN A 433 -53.34 13.35 -3.52
CA GLN A 433 -54.63 13.98 -3.24
C GLN A 433 -55.86 13.10 -3.58
N ASP A 434 -55.67 12.01 -4.33
CA ASP A 434 -56.77 11.12 -4.75
C ASP A 434 -56.97 9.88 -3.85
N GLN A 435 -56.24 9.75 -2.73
CA GLN A 435 -56.35 8.59 -1.81
C GLN A 435 -57.17 8.82 -0.53
N ASP A 436 -57.78 9.98 -0.32
CA ASP A 436 -58.56 10.28 0.88
C ASP A 436 -60.08 10.33 0.61
N HIS A 437 -60.70 9.21 0.22
CA HIS A 437 -62.15 9.00 0.36
C HIS A 437 -62.51 7.51 0.53
N GLU A 438 -62.50 7.02 1.78
CA GLU A 438 -63.40 5.95 2.24
C GLU A 438 -63.52 5.94 3.79
N PRO A 439 -64.71 5.85 4.41
CA PRO A 439 -64.90 6.04 5.84
C PRO A 439 -64.89 4.71 6.62
N GLY A 440 -64.16 4.69 7.74
CA GLY A 440 -64.41 3.73 8.83
C GLY A 440 -63.25 2.79 9.18
N ARG A 441 -62.34 3.26 10.05
CA ARG A 441 -61.64 2.40 11.03
C ARG A 441 -60.97 3.26 12.11
N ILE A 442 -61.35 3.01 13.36
CA ILE A 442 -60.77 3.63 14.56
C ILE A 442 -59.29 3.22 14.66
N ARG A 443 -58.37 4.18 14.63
CA ARG A 443 -56.92 3.95 14.84
C ARG A 443 -56.59 3.97 16.33
N LEU A 444 -55.98 2.89 16.84
CA LEU A 444 -55.35 2.83 18.15
C LEU A 444 -54.02 3.62 18.17
N PRO A 445 -53.60 4.22 19.30
CA PRO A 445 -52.42 5.09 19.35
C PRO A 445 -51.09 4.36 19.07
N GLN A 446 -50.21 5.03 18.32
CA GLN A 446 -48.89 4.57 17.81
C GLN A 446 -47.92 3.97 18.86
N ARG A 447 -48.18 4.11 20.16
CA ARG A 447 -47.37 3.50 21.22
C ARG A 447 -47.59 1.98 21.37
N GLN A 448 -48.75 1.45 21.00
CA GLN A 448 -49.01 0.00 21.07
C GLN A 448 -48.45 -0.78 19.86
N GLN A 449 -48.44 -0.19 18.67
CA GLN A 449 -47.84 -0.80 17.48
C GLN A 449 -46.32 -0.98 17.61
N ARG A 450 -45.61 -0.03 18.22
CA ARG A 450 -44.16 -0.15 18.47
C ARG A 450 -43.81 -1.27 19.47
N ARG A 451 -44.69 -1.56 20.43
CA ARG A 451 -44.48 -2.67 21.39
C ARG A 451 -44.70 -4.04 20.76
N GLN A 452 -45.68 -4.19 19.86
CA GLN A 452 -45.88 -5.44 19.12
C GLN A 452 -44.74 -5.71 18.12
N GLN A 453 -44.22 -4.68 17.44
CA GLN A 453 -43.06 -4.83 16.54
C GLN A 453 -41.77 -5.22 17.29
N GLN A 454 -41.55 -4.68 18.49
CA GLN A 454 -40.41 -5.07 19.33
C GLN A 454 -40.55 -6.47 19.93
N GLN A 455 -41.76 -6.94 20.23
CA GLN A 455 -41.99 -8.33 20.69
C GLN A 455 -41.85 -9.36 19.56
N GLN A 456 -42.25 -9.04 18.32
CA GLN A 456 -42.04 -9.92 17.16
C GLN A 456 -40.57 -9.98 16.74
N GLN A 457 -39.81 -8.87 16.88
CA GLN A 457 -38.36 -8.91 16.69
C GLN A 457 -37.68 -9.74 17.78
N ALA A 458 -38.06 -9.62 19.06
CA ALA A 458 -37.46 -10.42 20.13
C ALA A 458 -37.70 -11.94 20.00
N GLN A 459 -38.81 -12.38 19.37
CA GLN A 459 -39.06 -13.79 19.09
C GLN A 459 -38.25 -14.33 17.90
N GLY A 460 -37.92 -13.51 16.90
CA GLY A 460 -37.08 -13.91 15.76
C GLY A 460 -35.59 -14.12 16.09
N TRP A 461 -35.08 -13.52 17.17
CA TRP A 461 -33.69 -13.74 17.62
C TRP A 461 -33.53 -14.98 18.53
N GLY A 462 -34.62 -15.54 19.03
CA GLY A 462 -34.62 -16.78 19.82
C GLY A 462 -34.52 -18.05 18.98
N GLU A 463 -35.03 -18.03 17.74
CA GLU A 463 -34.98 -19.20 16.84
C GLU A 463 -33.67 -19.30 16.03
N PHE A 464 -32.86 -18.24 15.97
CA PHE A 464 -31.57 -18.25 15.27
C PHE A 464 -30.40 -18.79 16.12
N LEU A 465 -30.57 -18.91 17.44
CA LEU A 465 -29.54 -19.39 18.37
C LEU A 465 -29.70 -20.87 18.78
N GLN A 466 -30.65 -21.62 18.21
CA GLN A 466 -30.82 -23.06 18.43
C GLN A 466 -30.38 -23.97 17.26
N SER A 467 -29.84 -23.43 16.16
CA SER A 467 -29.48 -24.21 14.97
C SER A 467 -27.98 -24.33 14.66
N SER A 468 -27.09 -23.94 15.58
CA SER A 468 -25.62 -24.03 15.38
C SER A 468 -24.89 -24.88 16.42
N CYS A 469 -25.55 -25.90 16.98
CA CYS A 469 -24.93 -26.86 17.90
C CYS A 469 -25.26 -28.30 17.53
N VAL A 470 -24.95 -28.72 16.30
CA VAL A 470 -24.71 -30.12 15.93
C VAL A 470 -23.70 -30.13 14.79
N LEU A 471 -22.48 -30.56 15.07
CA LEU A 471 -21.63 -31.44 14.25
C LEU A 471 -20.24 -31.49 14.89
N SER A 472 -20.09 -32.50 15.75
CA SER A 472 -18.87 -33.17 16.16
C SER A 472 -18.11 -33.79 14.99
#